data_AF-A0AAV5TLJ3-F1
#
_entry.id   AF-A0AAV5TLJ3-F1
#
_cell.length_a   1.000
_cell.length_b   1.000
_cell.length_c   1.000
_cell.angle_alpha   90.00
_cell.angle_beta   90.00
_cell.angle_gamma   90.00
#
_symmetry.space_group_name_H-M   'P 1'
#
loop_
_entity.id
_entity.type
_entity.pdbx_description
1 polymer ?
#
loop_
_entity_poly.entity_id
_entity_poly.type
_entity_poly.pdbx_seq_one_letter_code
_entity_poly.pdbx_strand_id
1 'polypeptide(L)'
;GGPSFLWNVTRQARQEYYKIFQNKTLTRAQIQTAVGNWSTSYNLVAEVNDYNSNKQSQKTELRANVTVAVQQLPTLITQLNAIDDNLNLTPSQAAKETMQTIHNATLPLLRDLAFDVVPPSAFESSFDDDDDSSDESS
;
A
#
# COMPACT_ATOMS: atom_id res chain seq x y z
N GLY A 1 -11.82 8.35 -5.85
CA GLY A 1 -12.89 9.03 -5.10
C GLY A 1 -12.37 10.33 -4.53
N GLY A 2 -13.18 11.39 -4.50
CA GLY A 2 -12.82 12.68 -3.87
C GLY A 2 -13.09 12.71 -2.37
N PRO A 3 -12.71 13.78 -1.65
CA PRO A 3 -13.01 13.96 -0.23
C PRO A 3 -14.50 13.78 0.08
N SER A 4 -14.83 13.10 1.18
CA SER A 4 -16.22 12.81 1.57
C SER A 4 -17.03 14.07 1.87
N PHE A 5 -16.39 15.13 2.41
CA PHE A 5 -17.08 16.40 2.68
C PHE A 5 -17.66 17.04 1.41
N LEU A 6 -17.15 16.70 0.22
CA LEU A 6 -17.70 17.19 -1.06
C LEU A 6 -19.04 16.54 -1.44
N TRP A 7 -19.50 15.51 -0.73
CA TRP A 7 -20.75 14.84 -1.06
C TRP A 7 -21.97 15.71 -0.72
N ASN A 8 -21.86 16.51 0.33
CA ASN A 8 -22.95 17.36 0.83
C ASN A 8 -22.90 18.81 0.32
N VAL A 9 -21.91 19.17 -0.49
CA VAL A 9 -21.80 20.54 -1.05
C VAL A 9 -22.59 20.68 -2.35
N THR A 10 -22.92 21.92 -2.73
CA THR A 10 -23.59 22.21 -3.99
C THR A 10 -22.77 21.74 -5.20
N ARG A 11 -23.45 21.45 -6.32
CA ARG A 11 -22.78 21.05 -7.57
C ARG A 11 -21.74 22.09 -8.02
N GLN A 12 -22.05 23.38 -7.87
CA GLN A 12 -21.13 24.46 -8.20
C GLN A 12 -19.89 24.43 -7.29
N ALA A 13 -20.07 24.37 -5.97
CA ALA A 13 -18.96 24.31 -5.02
C ALA A 13 -18.01 23.15 -5.34
N ARG A 14 -18.58 21.98 -5.64
CA ARG A 14 -17.83 20.78 -6.04
C ARG A 14 -17.04 21.00 -7.34
N GLN A 15 -17.64 21.64 -8.35
CA GLN A 15 -16.96 21.94 -9.62
C GLN A 15 -15.80 22.90 -9.42
N GLU A 16 -15.99 23.96 -8.62
CA GLU A 16 -14.94 24.94 -8.32
C GLU A 16 -13.76 24.29 -7.58
N TYR A 17 -14.05 23.44 -6.60
CA TYR A 17 -13.02 22.66 -5.92
C TYR A 17 -12.14 21.88 -6.90
N TYR A 18 -12.74 21.10 -7.81
CA TYR A 18 -11.97 20.31 -8.77
C TYR A 18 -11.22 21.18 -9.79
N LYS A 19 -11.74 22.35 -10.17
CA LYS A 19 -11.03 23.28 -11.06
C LYS A 19 -9.70 23.76 -10.44
N ILE A 20 -9.61 23.91 -9.12
CA ILE A 20 -8.36 24.27 -8.44
C ILE A 20 -7.27 23.23 -8.74
N PHE A 21 -7.60 21.94 -8.64
CA PHE A 21 -6.64 20.84 -8.87
C PHE A 21 -6.36 20.56 -10.34
N GLN A 22 -7.26 20.95 -11.24
CA GLN A 22 -7.03 20.85 -12.69
C GLN A 22 -6.04 21.91 -13.19
N ASN A 23 -5.82 22.98 -12.43
CA ASN A 23 -4.87 24.01 -12.81
C ASN A 23 -3.42 23.52 -12.60
N LYS A 24 -2.79 23.13 -13.70
CA LYS A 24 -1.41 22.61 -13.74
C LYS A 24 -0.32 23.66 -13.53
N THR A 25 -0.69 24.95 -13.41
CA THR A 25 0.27 26.05 -13.21
C THR A 25 0.44 26.45 -11.75
N LEU A 26 -0.47 26.04 -10.86
CA LEU A 26 -0.41 26.37 -9.44
C LEU A 26 0.61 25.51 -8.71
N THR A 27 1.39 26.14 -7.84
CA THR A 27 2.20 25.43 -6.86
C THR A 27 1.29 24.78 -5.80
N ARG A 28 1.83 23.81 -5.06
CA ARG A 28 1.11 23.17 -3.95
C ARG A 28 0.65 24.17 -2.89
N ALA A 29 1.47 25.18 -2.60
CA ALA A 29 1.11 26.25 -1.68
C ALA A 29 -0.04 27.10 -2.22
N GLN A 30 -0.01 27.44 -3.51
CA GLN A 30 -1.09 28.18 -4.16
C GLN A 30 -2.40 27.37 -4.21
N ILE A 31 -2.32 26.05 -4.44
CA ILE A 31 -3.48 25.15 -4.35
C ILE A 31 -4.06 25.17 -2.93
N GLN A 32 -3.21 25.10 -1.90
CA GLN A 32 -3.66 25.13 -0.51
C GLN A 32 -4.33 26.46 -0.16
N THR A 33 -3.77 27.59 -0.58
CA THR A 33 -4.40 28.90 -0.43
C THR A 33 -5.73 28.98 -1.18
N ALA A 34 -5.80 28.50 -2.42
CA ALA A 34 -7.02 28.50 -3.22
C ALA A 34 -8.13 27.64 -2.59
N VAL A 35 -7.80 26.45 -2.08
CA VAL A 35 -8.73 25.58 -1.34
C VAL A 35 -9.18 26.25 -0.04
N GLY A 36 -8.29 26.95 0.67
CA GLY A 36 -8.63 27.73 1.85
C GLY A 36 -9.67 28.82 1.53
N ASN A 37 -9.42 29.63 0.51
CA ASN A 37 -10.34 30.69 0.07
C ASN A 37 -11.69 30.11 -0.40
N TRP A 38 -11.66 29.01 -1.15
CA TRP A 38 -12.85 28.27 -1.56
C TRP A 38 -13.65 27.78 -0.34
N SER A 39 -12.97 27.21 0.66
CA SER A 39 -13.62 26.70 1.87
C SER A 39 -14.31 27.80 2.67
N THR A 40 -13.69 28.99 2.78
CA THR A 40 -14.30 30.17 3.41
C THR A 40 -15.56 30.61 2.66
N SER A 41 -15.52 30.63 1.33
CA SER A 41 -16.64 31.07 0.48
C SER A 41 -17.88 30.17 0.61
N TYR A 42 -17.68 28.91 0.96
CA TYR A 42 -18.73 27.91 1.11
C TYR A 42 -19.00 27.47 2.56
N ASN A 43 -18.36 28.12 3.54
CA ASN A 43 -18.46 27.76 4.97
C ASN A 43 -18.03 26.32 5.29
N LEU A 44 -16.96 25.83 4.65
CA LEU A 44 -16.41 24.46 4.77
C LEU A 44 -15.03 24.43 5.43
N VAL A 45 -14.68 25.47 6.18
CA VAL A 45 -13.33 25.65 6.74
C VAL A 45 -12.99 24.50 7.70
N ALA A 46 -13.94 24.07 8.53
CA ALA A 46 -13.72 22.99 9.49
C ALA A 46 -13.46 21.65 8.76
N GLU A 47 -14.30 21.29 7.79
CA GLU A 47 -14.21 20.05 7.02
C GLU A 47 -12.91 19.97 6.21
N VAL A 48 -12.48 21.09 5.63
CA VAL A 48 -11.21 21.17 4.91
C VAL A 48 -10.03 21.04 5.87
N ASN A 49 -10.07 21.67 7.03
CA ASN A 49 -9.01 21.56 8.05
C ASN A 49 -8.89 20.13 8.60
N ASP A 50 -10.02 19.48 8.89
CA ASP A 50 -10.06 18.09 9.34
C ASP A 50 -9.52 17.14 8.28
N TYR A 51 -9.95 17.32 7.03
CA TYR A 51 -9.42 16.54 5.91
C TYR A 51 -7.91 16.72 5.76
N ASN A 52 -7.40 17.95 5.79
CA ASN A 52 -5.97 18.24 5.65
C ASN A 52 -5.17 17.64 6.81
N SER A 53 -5.68 17.75 8.04
CA SER A 53 -5.06 17.19 9.24
C SER A 53 -4.99 15.66 9.17
N ASN A 54 -6.09 15.01 8.78
CA ASN A 54 -6.13 13.56 8.57
C ASN A 54 -5.14 13.11 7.47
N LYS A 55 -5.10 13.81 6.34
CA LYS A 55 -4.14 13.53 5.25
C LYS A 55 -2.69 13.70 5.72
N GLN A 56 -2.40 14.70 6.53
CA GLN A 56 -1.06 14.93 7.06
C GLN A 56 -0.67 13.86 8.10
N SER A 57 -1.61 13.41 8.93
CA SER A 57 -1.41 12.29 9.85
C SER A 57 -1.09 11.00 9.10
N GLN A 58 -1.95 10.60 8.16
CA GLN A 58 -1.74 9.41 7.32
C GLN A 58 -0.41 9.45 6.55
N LYS A 59 -0.02 10.64 6.05
CA LYS A 59 1.26 10.81 5.36
C LYS A 59 2.46 10.63 6.31
N THR A 60 2.34 11.12 7.54
CA THR A 60 3.38 10.97 8.56
C THR A 60 3.52 9.51 8.98
N GLU A 61 2.39 8.85 9.25
CA GLU A 61 2.33 7.43 9.59
C GLU A 61 2.91 6.57 8.46
N LEU A 62 2.49 6.80 7.21
CA LEU A 62 3.04 6.07 6.06
C LEU A 62 4.56 6.24 5.94
N ARG A 63 5.09 7.45 6.13
CA ARG A 63 6.54 7.71 6.08
C ARG A 63 7.29 6.98 7.19
N ALA A 64 6.73 6.94 8.39
CA ALA A 64 7.29 6.17 9.49
C ALA A 64 7.30 4.67 9.16
N ASN A 65 6.18 4.14 8.67
CA ASN A 65 6.05 2.73 8.29
C ASN A 65 7.01 2.34 7.15
N VAL A 66 7.20 3.19 6.14
CA VAL A 66 8.21 3.01 5.08
C VAL A 66 9.61 2.95 5.67
N THR A 67 9.94 3.86 6.59
CA THR A 67 11.26 3.88 7.23
C THR A 67 11.53 2.59 7.99
N VAL A 68 10.56 2.11 8.76
CA VAL A 68 10.67 0.85 9.51
C VAL A 68 10.75 -0.35 8.56
N ALA A 69 9.93 -0.39 7.51
CA ALA A 69 9.97 -1.48 6.52
C ALA A 69 11.35 -1.57 5.84
N VAL A 70 11.92 -0.45 5.40
CA VAL A 70 13.26 -0.40 4.80
C VAL A 70 14.34 -0.88 5.78
N GLN A 71 14.22 -0.56 7.08
CA GLN A 71 15.15 -1.04 8.11
C GLN A 71 15.02 -2.55 8.38
N GLN A 72 13.81 -3.10 8.26
CA GLN A 72 13.53 -4.52 8.51
C GLN A 72 13.77 -5.39 7.27
N LEU A 73 13.74 -4.82 6.07
CA LEU A 73 13.86 -5.55 4.81
C LEU A 73 15.13 -6.41 4.70
N PRO A 74 16.35 -5.95 5.07
CA PRO A 74 17.54 -6.79 5.00
C PRO A 74 17.45 -8.05 5.88
N THR A 75 16.86 -7.92 7.08
CA THR A 75 16.66 -9.05 7.99
C THR A 75 15.69 -10.06 7.40
N LEU A 76 14.58 -9.58 6.82
CA LEU A 76 13.60 -10.43 6.16
C LEU A 76 14.21 -11.17 4.97
N ILE A 77 14.97 -10.46 4.11
CA ILE A 77 15.70 -11.08 2.99
C ILE A 77 16.66 -12.16 3.48
N THR A 78 17.38 -11.92 4.59
CA THR A 78 18.30 -12.91 5.17
C THR A 78 17.56 -14.18 5.61
N GLN A 79 16.38 -14.05 6.22
CA GLN A 79 15.56 -15.19 6.61
C GLN A 79 15.06 -15.98 5.40
N LEU A 80 14.65 -15.28 4.35
CA LEU A 80 14.14 -15.90 3.13
C LEU A 80 15.25 -16.65 2.37
N ASN A 81 16.44 -16.04 2.23
CA ASN A 81 17.59 -16.72 1.64
C ASN A 81 18.00 -17.96 2.45
N ALA A 82 17.93 -17.89 3.79
CA ALA A 82 18.24 -19.05 4.63
C ALA A 82 17.27 -20.23 4.43
N ILE A 83 16.02 -19.95 4.03
CA ILE A 83 15.05 -20.99 3.66
C ILE A 83 15.41 -21.58 2.29
N ASP A 84 15.72 -20.72 1.31
CA ASP A 84 16.09 -21.12 -0.06
C ASP A 84 17.39 -21.96 -0.09
N ASP A 85 18.38 -21.57 0.72
CA ASP A 85 19.66 -22.28 0.84
C ASP A 85 19.56 -23.58 1.67
N ASN A 86 18.41 -23.85 2.31
CA ASN A 86 18.26 -25.02 3.19
C ASN A 86 17.93 -26.30 2.42
N LEU A 87 18.99 -27.02 2.03
CA LEU A 87 18.93 -28.30 1.31
C LEU A 87 18.21 -29.45 2.05
N ASN A 88 17.82 -29.27 3.32
CA ASN A 88 17.05 -30.27 4.06
C ASN A 88 15.53 -30.11 3.88
N LEU A 89 15.08 -29.00 3.29
CA LEU A 89 13.66 -28.77 3.01
C LEU A 89 13.29 -29.35 1.65
N THR A 90 12.11 -29.95 1.57
CA THR A 90 11.48 -30.18 0.26
C THR A 90 11.00 -28.84 -0.33
N PRO A 91 10.82 -28.74 -1.66
CA PRO A 91 10.29 -27.52 -2.28
C PRO A 91 8.98 -27.02 -1.64
N SER A 92 8.03 -27.94 -1.38
CA SER A 92 6.75 -27.61 -0.71
C SER A 92 6.95 -27.06 0.72
N GLN A 93 7.92 -27.59 1.48
CA GLN A 93 8.26 -27.08 2.81
C GLN A 93 8.87 -25.67 2.73
N ALA A 94 9.81 -25.45 1.81
CA ALA A 94 10.45 -24.16 1.60
C ALA A 94 9.43 -23.08 1.18
N ALA A 95 8.50 -23.41 0.27
CA ALA A 95 7.42 -22.50 -0.13
C ALA A 95 6.51 -22.13 1.04
N LYS A 96 6.13 -23.11 1.87
CA LYS A 96 5.31 -22.87 3.07
C LYS A 96 6.03 -22.00 4.10
N GLU A 97 7.30 -22.27 4.38
CA GLU A 97 8.10 -21.48 5.33
C GLU A 97 8.34 -20.05 4.83
N THR A 98 8.54 -19.88 3.53
CA THR A 98 8.65 -18.57 2.87
C THR A 98 7.36 -17.76 3.09
N MET A 99 6.20 -18.37 2.83
CA MET A 99 4.90 -17.71 3.04
C MET A 99 4.65 -17.35 4.49
N GLN A 100 4.98 -18.24 5.42
CA GLN A 100 4.85 -17.97 6.85
C GLN A 100 5.78 -16.82 7.29
N THR A 101 7.01 -16.81 6.81
CA THR A 101 8.01 -15.77 7.13
C THR A 101 7.55 -14.40 6.64
N ILE A 102 7.04 -14.31 5.40
CA ILE A 102 6.45 -13.08 4.86
C ILE A 102 5.19 -12.70 5.66
N HIS A 103 4.28 -13.63 5.92
CA HIS A 103 3.05 -13.35 6.66
C HIS A 103 3.31 -12.81 8.08
N ASN A 104 4.38 -13.28 8.74
CA ASN A 104 4.76 -12.84 10.07
C ASN A 104 5.34 -11.42 10.12
N ALA A 105 5.69 -10.81 8.98
CA ALA A 105 6.08 -9.41 8.93
C ALA A 105 4.89 -8.50 9.25
N THR A 106 5.00 -7.76 10.35
CA THR A 106 3.90 -6.98 10.93
C THR A 106 3.49 -5.77 10.09
N LEU A 107 4.39 -5.28 9.23
CA LEU A 107 4.12 -4.16 8.33
C LEU A 107 3.62 -4.65 6.97
N PRO A 108 2.41 -4.23 6.51
CA PRO A 108 1.93 -4.57 5.17
C PRO A 108 2.92 -4.21 4.07
N LEU A 109 3.52 -3.02 4.14
CA LEU A 109 4.50 -2.58 3.13
C LEU A 109 5.76 -3.45 3.10
N LEU A 110 6.19 -3.99 4.24
CA LEU A 110 7.34 -4.89 4.28
C LEU A 110 7.02 -6.21 3.59
N ARG A 111 5.79 -6.71 3.73
CA ARG A 111 5.31 -7.90 3.02
C ARG A 111 5.32 -7.69 1.51
N ASP A 112 4.77 -6.56 1.06
CA ASP A 112 4.73 -6.20 -0.37
C ASP A 112 6.16 -6.15 -0.95
N LEU A 113 7.09 -5.48 -0.26
CA LEU A 113 8.50 -5.41 -0.67
C LEU A 113 9.19 -6.77 -0.70
N ALA A 114 8.80 -7.71 0.16
CA ALA A 114 9.36 -9.06 0.17
C ALA A 114 8.99 -9.84 -1.09
N PHE A 115 7.75 -9.72 -1.57
CA PHE A 115 7.33 -10.38 -2.81
C PHE A 115 8.08 -9.86 -4.05
N ASP A 116 8.48 -8.59 -4.07
CA ASP A 116 9.22 -7.99 -5.19
C ASP A 116 10.68 -8.47 -5.29
N VAL A 117 11.26 -9.00 -4.21
CA VAL A 117 12.68 -9.37 -4.13
C VAL A 117 12.94 -10.87 -4.10
N VAL A 118 11.94 -11.69 -3.79
CA VAL A 118 12.08 -13.15 -3.78
C VAL A 118 11.87 -13.71 -5.20
N PRO A 119 12.76 -14.57 -5.71
CA PRO A 119 12.63 -15.13 -7.05
C PRO A 119 11.33 -15.97 -7.19
N PRO A 120 10.67 -15.94 -8.35
CA PRO A 120 9.42 -16.69 -8.60
C PRO A 120 9.52 -18.19 -8.30
N SER A 121 10.71 -18.78 -8.46
CA SER A 121 10.98 -20.19 -8.18
C SER A 121 10.72 -20.61 -6.73
N ALA A 122 10.76 -19.66 -5.77
CA ALA A 122 10.39 -19.92 -4.38
C ALA A 122 8.88 -20.16 -4.17
N PHE A 123 8.06 -19.91 -5.20
CA PHE A 123 6.60 -20.01 -5.16
C PHE A 123 6.04 -21.08 -6.12
N GLU A 124 6.78 -21.47 -7.15
CA GLU A 124 6.33 -22.38 -8.21
C GLU A 124 5.96 -23.77 -7.68
N SER A 125 6.67 -24.31 -6.68
CA SER A 125 6.35 -25.63 -6.13
C SER A 125 5.09 -25.70 -5.25
N SER A 126 4.34 -24.60 -5.12
CA SER A 126 3.07 -24.57 -4.38
C SER A 126 1.83 -24.65 -5.28
N PHE A 127 2.01 -24.54 -6.60
CA PHE A 127 0.91 -24.57 -7.58
C PHE A 127 0.81 -25.90 -8.34
N ASP A 128 1.87 -26.72 -8.36
CA ASP A 128 1.90 -27.96 -9.14
C ASP A 128 1.30 -29.19 -8.41
N ASP A 129 1.00 -29.09 -7.10
CA ASP A 129 0.48 -30.24 -6.31
C ASP A 129 -1.05 -30.42 -6.38
N ASP A 130 -1.79 -29.54 -7.09
CA ASP A 130 -3.27 -29.59 -7.16
C ASP A 130 -3.85 -30.15 -8.49
N ASP A 131 -3.01 -30.59 -9.45
CA ASP A 131 -3.48 -31.02 -10.80
C ASP A 131 -3.02 -32.43 -11.23
N ASP A 132 -2.80 -33.38 -10.31
CA ASP A 132 -2.56 -34.79 -10.71
C ASP A 132 -3.09 -35.82 -9.71
N SER A 133 -4.42 -35.90 -9.58
CA SER A 133 -5.04 -37.09 -9.00
C SER A 133 -6.40 -37.40 -9.63
N SER A 134 -6.45 -37.50 -10.96
CA SER A 134 -7.62 -37.99 -11.69
C SER A 134 -7.24 -38.65 -13.01
N ASP A 135 -6.33 -39.63 -12.99
CA ASP A 135 -6.40 -40.74 -13.95
C ASP A 135 -5.58 -41.94 -13.45
N GLU A 136 -5.99 -43.13 -13.88
CA GLU A 136 -5.53 -44.49 -13.50
C GLU A 136 -6.17 -45.07 -12.21
N SER A 137 -6.91 -46.18 -12.22
CA SER A 137 -6.99 -47.30 -13.16
C SER A 137 -8.32 -48.08 -13.01
N SER A 138 -8.85 -48.48 -14.17
CA SER A 138 -9.48 -49.76 -14.57
C SER A 138 -10.23 -50.63 -13.56
#